data_AF-A0AAD7RFZ0-F1
#
_entry.id   AF-A0AAD7RFZ0-F1
#
_cell.length_a   1.000
_cell.length_b   1.000
_cell.length_c   1.000
_cell.angle_alpha   90.00
_cell.angle_beta   90.00
_cell.angle_gamma   90.00
#
_symmetry.space_group_name_H-M   'P 1'
#
loop_
_entity.id
_entity.type
_entity.pdbx_description
1 polymer ?
#
loop_
_entity_poly.entity_id
_entity_poly.type
_entity_poly.pdbx_seq_one_letter_code
_entity_poly.pdbx_strand_id
1 'polypeptide(L)'
;METQDIGNPILPAAGVHRSHAADGGAGPPPGGHYDDWTPNPLQRRGRVQSDHSPLSNALLRCRRPFIMATYNANTVREEARLEELAHCAEERGVEILAVQEHRRVHTDQPINYRRVGGCTFITSSAWRNDAQAATGGVGLMVSPRARKALRRVHPHTNRILTADFEGSPVTTVMSVYSPTNAALIEEVERFYDDLRTAIHHVPAHNFLIILGTSTRDSDQRTHPSRTTPIPTATENI
;
A
#
# COMPACT_ATOMS: atom_id res chain seq x y z
N MET A 1 -28.31 21.67 35.29
CA MET A 1 -26.95 21.15 35.52
C MET A 1 -26.29 20.98 34.17
N GLU A 2 -24.98 21.22 34.15
CA GLU A 2 -24.14 21.57 33.02
C GLU A 2 -24.12 20.59 31.83
N THR A 3 -23.86 21.19 30.68
CA THR A 3 -23.47 20.65 29.37
C THR A 3 -22.19 19.83 29.41
N GLN A 4 -22.05 18.81 28.54
CA GLN A 4 -21.08 18.83 27.43
C GLN A 4 -21.17 17.57 26.55
N ASP A 5 -21.68 17.77 25.34
CA ASP A 5 -21.54 16.90 24.18
C ASP A 5 -20.33 17.42 23.38
N ILE A 6 -19.26 16.62 23.25
CA ILE A 6 -18.08 16.96 22.46
C ILE A 6 -18.04 16.05 21.24
N GLY A 7 -18.93 16.35 20.29
CA GLY A 7 -18.76 15.96 18.90
C GLY A 7 -18.03 17.07 18.16
N ASN A 8 -16.83 16.81 17.65
CA ASN A 8 -16.11 17.75 16.81
C ASN A 8 -15.78 17.10 15.45
N PRO A 9 -16.67 17.18 14.44
CA PRO A 9 -16.35 16.84 13.06
C PRO A 9 -15.98 18.14 12.32
N ILE A 10 -14.69 18.38 12.06
CA ILE A 10 -14.27 19.44 11.13
C ILE A 10 -14.25 18.86 9.72
N LEU A 11 -15.42 18.77 9.11
CA LEU A 11 -15.59 18.96 7.67
C LEU A 11 -16.64 20.07 7.50
N PRO A 12 -16.40 21.09 6.65
CA PRO A 12 -17.32 22.20 6.53
C PRO A 12 -18.64 21.75 5.89
N ALA A 13 -19.75 22.05 6.55
CA ALA A 13 -21.10 21.81 6.04
C ALA A 13 -21.39 22.69 4.80
N ALA A 14 -22.17 22.13 3.87
CA ALA A 14 -22.61 22.80 2.66
C ALA A 14 -23.58 23.96 2.98
N GLY A 15 -23.33 25.15 2.43
CA GLY A 15 -24.31 26.25 2.47
C GLY A 15 -23.80 27.69 2.64
N VAL A 16 -22.51 27.99 2.54
CA VAL A 16 -22.03 29.39 2.66
C VAL A 16 -22.10 30.11 1.31
N HIS A 17 -23.05 31.03 1.17
CA HIS A 17 -23.20 31.95 0.04
C HIS A 17 -22.07 32.98 -0.03
N ARG A 18 -21.55 33.24 -1.24
CA ARG A 18 -20.59 34.33 -1.53
C ARG A 18 -21.37 35.59 -1.92
N SER A 19 -21.09 36.73 -1.30
CA SER A 19 -21.57 38.05 -1.74
C SER A 19 -20.64 38.64 -2.80
N HIS A 20 -21.25 39.22 -3.84
CA HIS A 20 -20.63 39.85 -5.01
C HIS A 20 -19.93 41.19 -4.67
N ALA A 21 -18.85 41.48 -5.40
CA ALA A 21 -18.14 42.75 -5.37
C ALA A 21 -18.99 43.87 -6.00
N ALA A 22 -19.14 44.99 -5.30
CA ALA A 22 -19.69 46.23 -5.83
C ALA A 22 -18.56 47.25 -6.06
N ASP A 23 -18.64 47.84 -7.24
CA ASP A 23 -17.78 48.87 -7.83
C ASP A 23 -18.00 50.24 -7.17
N GLY A 24 -16.96 51.08 -7.09
CA GLY A 24 -17.06 52.40 -6.47
C GLY A 24 -15.73 53.17 -6.47
N GLY A 25 -15.45 53.89 -7.56
CA GLY A 25 -14.33 54.81 -7.65
C GLY A 25 -14.56 56.14 -6.92
N ALA A 26 -13.49 56.70 -6.35
CA ALA A 26 -13.36 58.12 -6.00
C ALA A 26 -11.87 58.53 -6.12
N GLY A 27 -11.63 59.69 -6.75
CA GLY A 27 -10.30 60.19 -7.15
C GLY A 27 -9.38 60.69 -6.02
N PRO A 28 -8.18 61.20 -6.36
CA PRO A 28 -7.07 61.38 -5.42
C PRO A 28 -7.09 62.74 -4.70
N PRO A 29 -6.66 62.84 -3.42
CA PRO A 29 -6.37 64.11 -2.78
C PRO A 29 -4.91 64.57 -3.05
N PRO A 30 -4.63 65.89 -2.97
CA PRO A 30 -3.37 66.47 -3.43
C PRO A 30 -2.29 66.51 -2.33
N GLY A 31 -1.04 66.33 -2.77
CA GLY A 31 0.17 67.02 -2.33
C GLY A 31 0.46 67.13 -0.83
N GLY A 32 1.31 66.23 -0.32
CA GLY A 32 2.06 66.42 0.92
C GLY A 32 3.30 65.53 0.91
N HIS A 33 4.48 66.16 0.92
CA HIS A 33 5.80 65.54 0.96
C HIS A 33 5.92 64.50 2.10
N TYR A 34 6.31 63.28 1.75
CA TYR A 34 6.87 62.30 2.69
C TYR A 34 8.20 61.81 2.14
N ASP A 35 9.20 61.85 3.01
CA ASP A 35 10.58 61.50 2.73
C ASP A 35 10.74 60.01 2.36
N ASP A 36 11.64 59.79 1.41
CA ASP A 36 12.47 58.62 1.14
C ASP A 36 12.04 57.27 1.75
N TRP A 37 11.17 56.55 1.03
CA TRP A 37 11.01 55.10 1.19
C TRP A 37 11.56 54.38 -0.04
N THR A 38 12.81 53.94 0.08
CA THR A 38 13.40 52.94 -0.79
C THR A 38 12.62 51.62 -0.69
N PRO A 39 12.22 50.99 -1.81
CA PRO A 39 11.47 49.74 -1.77
C PRO A 39 12.39 48.59 -1.36
N ASN A 40 12.04 47.93 -0.25
CA ASN A 40 12.77 46.79 0.29
C ASN A 40 12.75 45.62 -0.74
N PRO A 41 13.89 45.15 -1.29
CA PRO A 41 13.91 44.19 -2.40
C PRO A 41 13.54 42.74 -2.06
N LEU A 42 12.96 42.46 -0.89
CA LEU A 42 12.90 41.11 -0.32
C LEU A 42 11.51 40.43 -0.27
N GLN A 43 10.51 40.92 -1.01
CA GLN A 43 9.20 40.25 -1.10
C GLN A 43 8.81 39.80 -2.51
N ARG A 44 9.79 39.37 -3.31
CA ARG A 44 9.60 38.48 -4.47
C ARG A 44 10.47 37.23 -4.35
N ARG A 45 10.38 36.53 -3.21
CA ARG A 45 10.96 35.19 -3.07
C ARG A 45 9.97 34.22 -2.45
N GLY A 46 9.61 33.21 -3.23
CA GLY A 46 9.31 31.88 -2.75
C GLY A 46 7.93 31.68 -2.15
N ARG A 47 7.04 31.09 -2.94
CA ARG A 47 6.29 29.93 -2.43
C ARG A 47 7.34 29.03 -1.78
N VAL A 48 7.31 28.91 -0.46
CA VAL A 48 8.20 27.99 0.26
C VAL A 48 7.85 26.60 -0.23
N GLN A 49 8.61 26.13 -1.22
CA GLN A 49 8.72 24.70 -1.51
C GLN A 49 9.37 24.13 -0.26
N SER A 50 8.61 23.33 0.50
CA SER A 50 9.20 22.43 1.47
C SER A 50 9.91 21.31 0.70
N ASP A 51 11.06 21.63 0.09
CA ASP A 51 11.88 20.75 -0.75
C ASP A 51 13.08 20.20 0.03
N HIS A 52 12.90 19.91 1.33
CA HIS A 52 13.97 19.35 2.16
C HIS A 52 13.49 18.15 2.99
N SER A 53 13.32 17.02 2.30
CA SER A 53 13.78 15.74 2.86
C SER A 53 14.84 15.17 1.89
N PRO A 54 16.06 14.86 2.34
CA PRO A 54 17.15 14.40 1.48
C PRO A 54 17.02 12.90 1.16
N LEU A 55 15.82 12.36 1.06
CA LEU A 55 15.62 10.96 0.68
C LEU A 55 15.74 10.86 -0.85
N SER A 56 16.95 11.02 -1.39
CA SER A 56 17.26 10.95 -2.82
C SER A 56 16.67 9.70 -3.50
N ASN A 57 16.45 8.63 -2.72
CA ASN A 57 15.89 7.36 -3.18
C ASN A 57 14.42 7.14 -2.78
N ALA A 58 13.67 8.14 -2.31
CA ALA A 58 12.26 7.94 -1.94
C ALA A 58 11.46 7.26 -3.07
N LEU A 59 10.80 6.16 -2.72
CA LEU A 59 10.14 5.25 -3.65
C LEU A 59 8.92 5.91 -4.31
N LEU A 60 7.99 6.38 -3.48
CA LEU A 60 6.75 7.05 -3.88
C LEU A 60 6.93 8.56 -3.82
N ARG A 61 7.22 9.17 -4.97
CA ARG A 61 7.29 10.64 -5.12
C ARG A 61 6.12 11.24 -5.90
N CYS A 62 5.15 10.42 -6.32
CA CYS A 62 3.99 10.78 -7.15
C CYS A 62 4.30 11.58 -8.43
N ARG A 63 5.58 11.67 -8.86
CA ARG A 63 6.00 12.35 -10.10
C ARG A 63 5.91 11.45 -11.34
N ARG A 64 5.91 10.14 -11.13
CA ARG A 64 5.77 9.10 -12.16
C ARG A 64 4.87 8.00 -11.59
N PRO A 65 4.10 7.30 -12.43
CA PRO A 65 3.39 6.09 -12.01
C PRO A 65 4.35 5.14 -11.30
N PHE A 66 3.87 4.55 -10.20
CA PHE A 66 4.58 3.51 -9.48
C PHE A 66 3.74 2.24 -9.57
N ILE A 67 4.23 1.25 -10.34
CA ILE A 67 3.47 0.04 -10.62
C ILE A 67 3.90 -1.04 -9.62
N MET A 68 2.92 -1.53 -8.85
CA MET A 68 3.05 -2.72 -8.04
C MET A 68 2.15 -3.81 -8.61
N ALA A 69 2.59 -5.06 -8.53
CA ALA A 69 1.81 -6.20 -8.96
C ALA A 69 1.98 -7.37 -7.97
N THR A 70 1.08 -8.34 -8.06
CA THR A 70 1.20 -9.63 -7.38
C THR A 70 1.03 -10.74 -8.39
N TYR A 71 1.76 -11.84 -8.22
CA TYR A 71 1.71 -12.98 -9.11
C TYR A 71 2.02 -14.27 -8.35
N ASN A 72 1.06 -15.18 -8.31
CA ASN A 72 1.34 -16.56 -7.91
C ASN A 72 1.97 -17.26 -9.12
N ALA A 73 3.27 -17.54 -9.02
CA ALA A 73 4.03 -18.08 -10.13
C ALA A 73 3.84 -19.59 -10.31
N ASN A 74 3.20 -20.27 -9.36
CA ASN A 74 3.18 -21.73 -9.17
C ASN A 74 4.57 -22.37 -9.00
N THR A 75 5.60 -21.92 -9.71
CA THR A 75 7.01 -22.30 -9.53
C THR A 75 7.93 -21.37 -10.33
N VAL A 76 9.00 -20.91 -9.69
CA VAL A 76 10.17 -20.30 -10.39
C VAL A 76 11.47 -20.92 -9.91
N ARG A 77 11.45 -22.25 -9.67
CA ARG A 77 12.63 -23.01 -9.23
C ARG A 77 13.75 -23.02 -10.26
N GLU A 78 13.37 -23.16 -11.53
CA GLU A 78 14.29 -23.11 -12.67
C GLU A 78 14.73 -21.67 -12.92
N GLU A 79 15.98 -21.50 -13.33
CA GLU A 79 16.52 -20.17 -13.54
C GLU A 79 15.90 -19.47 -14.75
N ALA A 80 15.68 -20.21 -15.84
CA ALA A 80 15.05 -19.67 -17.05
C ALA A 80 13.66 -19.06 -16.76
N ARG A 81 12.83 -19.70 -15.92
CA ARG A 81 11.52 -19.17 -15.52
C ARG A 81 11.63 -17.91 -14.67
N LEU A 82 12.68 -17.84 -13.83
CA LEU A 82 12.93 -16.66 -13.01
C LEU A 82 13.41 -15.48 -13.86
N GLU A 83 14.26 -15.75 -14.87
CA GLU A 83 14.69 -14.77 -15.86
C GLU A 83 13.53 -14.26 -16.72
N GLU A 84 12.65 -15.15 -17.18
CA GLU A 84 11.42 -14.79 -17.91
C GLU A 84 10.52 -13.89 -17.03
N LEU A 85 10.30 -14.27 -15.76
CA LEU A 85 9.51 -13.46 -14.84
C LEU A 85 10.12 -12.06 -14.63
N ALA A 86 11.45 -11.98 -14.46
CA ALA A 86 12.14 -10.71 -14.33
C ALA A 86 11.99 -9.85 -15.60
N HIS A 87 12.15 -10.46 -16.77
CA HIS A 87 11.96 -9.79 -18.06
C HIS A 87 10.53 -9.24 -18.22
N CYS A 88 9.51 -10.04 -17.90
CA CYS A 88 8.12 -9.60 -17.98
C CYS A 88 7.81 -8.45 -17.01
N ALA A 89 8.39 -8.46 -15.80
CA ALA A 89 8.25 -7.39 -14.82
C ALA A 89 8.89 -6.09 -15.32
N GLU A 90 10.10 -6.17 -15.88
CA GLU A 90 10.82 -5.03 -16.46
C GLU A 90 10.09 -4.43 -17.66
N GLU A 91 9.65 -5.28 -18.61
CA GLU A 91 8.91 -4.88 -19.80
C GLU A 91 7.62 -4.11 -19.45
N ARG A 92 6.94 -4.51 -18.38
CA ARG A 92 5.70 -3.87 -17.88
C ARG A 92 5.98 -2.67 -16.96
N GLY A 93 7.24 -2.35 -16.68
CA GLY A 93 7.62 -1.27 -15.78
C GLY A 93 7.19 -1.51 -14.33
N VAL A 94 7.07 -2.76 -13.91
CA VAL A 94 6.70 -3.12 -12.53
C VAL A 94 7.89 -2.83 -11.61
N GLU A 95 7.67 -1.95 -10.63
CA GLU A 95 8.71 -1.53 -9.69
C GLU A 95 8.85 -2.53 -8.55
N ILE A 96 7.73 -3.08 -8.08
CA ILE A 96 7.67 -4.15 -7.07
C ILE A 96 6.63 -5.19 -7.48
N LEU A 97 7.06 -6.42 -7.69
CA LEU A 97 6.21 -7.57 -7.94
C LEU A 97 6.27 -8.53 -6.76
N ALA A 98 5.16 -8.72 -6.05
CA ALA A 98 5.03 -9.76 -5.05
C ALA A 98 4.84 -11.12 -5.72
N VAL A 99 5.70 -12.08 -5.39
CA VAL A 99 5.69 -13.42 -5.99
C VAL A 99 5.30 -14.44 -4.93
N GLN A 100 4.28 -15.24 -5.20
CA GLN A 100 3.88 -16.39 -4.37
C GLN A 100 4.20 -17.70 -5.08
N GLU A 101 4.34 -18.79 -4.30
CA GLU A 101 4.71 -20.12 -4.77
C GLU A 101 5.97 -20.18 -5.63
N HIS A 102 7.04 -19.49 -5.23
CA HIS A 102 8.31 -19.61 -5.94
C HIS A 102 8.97 -20.99 -5.76
N ARG A 103 8.59 -21.75 -4.72
CA ARG A 103 9.03 -23.13 -4.42
C ARG A 103 10.55 -23.32 -4.31
N ARG A 104 11.29 -22.26 -3.94
CA ARG A 104 12.73 -22.33 -3.64
C ARG A 104 12.95 -22.48 -2.14
N VAL A 105 13.48 -23.62 -1.72
CA VAL A 105 13.81 -23.90 -0.30
C VAL A 105 15.20 -23.34 -0.01
N HIS A 106 15.33 -22.61 1.09
CA HIS A 106 16.59 -22.07 1.57
C HIS A 106 17.18 -23.01 2.62
N THR A 107 18.49 -23.22 2.58
CA THR A 107 19.22 -24.05 3.55
C THR A 107 19.81 -23.25 4.69
N ASP A 108 20.33 -22.05 4.39
CA ASP A 108 21.29 -21.40 5.29
C ASP A 108 20.79 -20.05 5.83
N GLN A 109 19.87 -19.39 5.12
CA GLN A 109 19.43 -18.03 5.44
C GLN A 109 17.90 -17.87 5.34
N PRO A 110 17.29 -17.12 6.27
CA PRO A 110 15.84 -16.88 6.25
C PRO A 110 15.40 -16.00 5.06
N ILE A 111 16.31 -15.21 4.51
CA ILE A 111 16.08 -14.35 3.35
C ILE A 111 17.19 -14.61 2.33
N ASN A 112 16.83 -14.75 1.05
CA ASN A 112 17.78 -14.76 -0.05
C ASN A 112 17.61 -13.55 -0.95
N TYR A 113 18.73 -13.01 -1.41
CA TYR A 113 18.79 -11.94 -2.40
C TYR A 113 19.47 -12.48 -3.66
N ARG A 114 18.75 -12.49 -4.77
CA ARG A 114 19.27 -12.95 -6.06
C ARG A 114 19.08 -11.87 -7.11
N ARG A 115 20.16 -11.46 -7.78
CA ARG A 115 20.06 -10.55 -8.92
C ARG A 115 19.68 -11.34 -10.17
N VAL A 116 18.68 -10.88 -10.91
CA VAL A 116 18.16 -11.52 -12.13
C VAL A 116 17.79 -10.42 -13.11
N GLY A 117 18.48 -10.35 -14.25
CA GLY A 117 18.40 -9.18 -15.13
C GLY A 117 18.82 -7.90 -14.40
N GLY A 118 18.04 -6.83 -14.55
CA GLY A 118 18.15 -5.60 -13.77
C GLY A 118 17.45 -5.66 -12.41
N CYS A 119 16.57 -6.62 -12.19
CA CYS A 119 15.84 -6.77 -10.93
C CYS A 119 16.62 -7.52 -9.84
N THR A 120 16.16 -7.36 -8.59
CA THR A 120 16.57 -8.19 -7.46
C THR A 120 15.37 -8.99 -6.98
N PHE A 121 15.50 -10.31 -6.95
CA PHE A 121 14.52 -11.20 -6.36
C PHE A 121 14.88 -11.48 -4.90
N ILE A 122 13.98 -11.10 -4.00
CA ILE A 122 14.13 -11.20 -2.55
C ILE A 122 13.11 -12.21 -2.06
N THR A 123 13.53 -13.29 -1.43
CA THR A 123 12.61 -14.37 -1.02
C THR A 123 12.73 -14.69 0.46
N SER A 124 11.62 -15.10 1.06
CA SER A 124 11.62 -16.01 2.20
C SER A 124 11.63 -17.46 1.68
N SER A 125 11.90 -18.43 2.55
CA SER A 125 11.99 -19.82 2.10
C SER A 125 10.61 -20.41 1.75
N ALA A 126 10.57 -21.25 0.71
CA ALA A 126 9.54 -22.27 0.59
C ALA A 126 9.76 -23.38 1.63
N TRP A 127 8.78 -24.27 1.83
CA TRP A 127 8.89 -25.42 2.72
C TRP A 127 8.79 -26.74 1.97
N ARG A 128 9.20 -27.84 2.61
CA ARG A 128 8.95 -29.20 2.11
C ARG A 128 7.67 -29.72 2.70
N ASN A 129 6.81 -30.31 1.88
CA ASN A 129 5.65 -31.06 2.33
C ASN A 129 6.04 -32.49 2.73
N ASP A 130 5.06 -33.31 3.12
CA ASP A 130 5.28 -34.70 3.56
C ASP A 130 5.97 -35.57 2.49
N ALA A 131 5.70 -35.28 1.21
CA ALA A 131 6.33 -35.92 0.06
C ALA A 131 7.74 -35.37 -0.28
N GLN A 132 8.32 -34.54 0.61
CA GLN A 132 9.59 -33.83 0.43
C GLN A 132 9.63 -32.85 -0.76
N ALA A 133 8.48 -32.53 -1.36
CA ALA A 133 8.37 -31.59 -2.46
C ALA A 133 8.32 -30.14 -1.96
N ALA A 134 9.03 -29.25 -2.64
CA ALA A 134 9.02 -27.83 -2.32
C ALA A 134 7.65 -27.21 -2.62
N THR A 135 7.09 -26.51 -1.63
CA THR A 135 5.75 -25.91 -1.64
C THR A 135 5.79 -24.48 -1.11
N GLY A 136 4.96 -23.61 -1.68
CA GLY A 136 4.79 -22.24 -1.23
C GLY A 136 6.04 -21.38 -1.38
N GLY A 137 6.29 -20.55 -0.36
CA GLY A 137 7.28 -19.50 -0.38
C GLY A 137 6.74 -18.19 -0.95
N VAL A 138 7.26 -17.08 -0.44
CA VAL A 138 6.91 -15.71 -0.85
C VAL A 138 8.16 -14.89 -1.13
N GLY A 139 8.05 -13.97 -2.08
CA GLY A 139 9.12 -13.06 -2.43
C GLY A 139 8.63 -11.74 -3.01
N LEU A 140 9.60 -10.87 -3.28
CA LEU A 140 9.47 -9.59 -3.95
C LEU A 140 10.53 -9.52 -5.05
N MET A 141 10.09 -9.37 -6.29
CA MET A 141 10.96 -8.94 -7.39
C MET A 141 10.95 -7.41 -7.41
N VAL A 142 12.10 -6.79 -7.16
CA VAL A 142 12.23 -5.33 -7.07
C VAL A 142 13.09 -4.79 -8.19
N SER A 143 12.65 -3.70 -8.82
CA SER A 143 13.40 -2.97 -9.85
C SER A 143 14.69 -2.36 -9.27
N PRO A 144 15.65 -1.91 -10.12
CA PRO A 144 16.81 -1.16 -9.66
C PRO A 144 16.45 0.07 -8.81
N ARG A 145 15.36 0.77 -9.15
CA ARG A 145 14.92 1.97 -8.43
C ARG A 145 14.33 1.60 -7.07
N ALA A 146 13.45 0.61 -7.03
CA ALA A 146 12.89 0.11 -5.78
C ALA A 146 13.98 -0.48 -4.87
N ARG A 147 14.98 -1.17 -5.44
CA ARG A 147 16.12 -1.71 -4.70
C ARG A 147 16.95 -0.64 -4.01
N LYS A 148 17.14 0.54 -4.62
CA LYS A 148 17.83 1.69 -4.01
C LYS A 148 17.06 2.29 -2.84
N ALA A 149 15.73 2.22 -2.88
CA ALA A 149 14.87 2.68 -1.81
C ALA A 149 14.73 1.64 -0.67
N LEU A 150 15.07 0.37 -0.91
CA LEU A 150 14.88 -0.71 0.06
C LEU A 150 15.74 -0.49 1.30
N ARG A 151 15.10 -0.36 2.47
CA ARG A 151 15.74 -0.16 3.77
C ARG A 151 15.91 -1.47 4.53
N ARG A 152 14.85 -2.28 4.57
CA ARG A 152 14.80 -3.49 5.38
C ARG A 152 13.88 -4.51 4.74
N VAL A 153 14.21 -5.78 4.91
CA VAL A 153 13.34 -6.92 4.60
C VAL A 153 13.20 -7.74 5.87
N HIS A 154 11.98 -8.17 6.18
CA HIS A 154 11.69 -8.95 7.36
C HIS A 154 10.73 -10.11 7.03
N PRO A 155 11.17 -11.37 7.15
CA PRO A 155 10.31 -12.52 7.00
C PRO A 155 9.57 -12.74 8.31
N HIS A 156 8.24 -12.83 8.24
CA HIS A 156 7.42 -13.20 9.40
C HIS A 156 7.20 -14.72 9.42
N THR A 157 6.84 -15.28 8.26
CA THR A 157 6.65 -16.72 8.04
C THR A 157 7.00 -17.06 6.59
N ASN A 158 6.98 -18.35 6.23
CA ASN A 158 7.14 -18.79 4.84
C ASN A 158 5.99 -18.32 3.91
N ARG A 159 4.94 -17.71 4.49
CA ARG A 159 3.76 -17.17 3.80
C ARG A 159 3.68 -15.64 3.86
N ILE A 160 4.53 -14.96 4.64
CA ILE A 160 4.45 -13.52 4.88
C ILE A 160 5.85 -12.90 4.92
N LEU A 161 6.14 -12.00 3.98
CA LEU A 161 7.40 -11.25 3.87
C LEU A 161 7.11 -9.75 3.78
N THR A 162 7.74 -8.94 4.62
CA THR A 162 7.65 -7.48 4.56
C THR A 162 8.94 -6.84 4.07
N ALA A 163 8.82 -5.71 3.37
CA ALA A 163 9.93 -4.86 2.98
C ALA A 163 9.58 -3.39 3.17
N ASP A 164 10.47 -2.66 3.84
CA ASP A 164 10.35 -1.22 4.08
C ASP A 164 11.19 -0.46 3.04
N PHE A 165 10.58 0.54 2.42
CA PHE A 165 11.20 1.39 1.40
C PHE A 165 11.21 2.85 1.86
N GLU A 166 12.28 3.56 1.52
CA GLU A 166 12.41 5.00 1.77
C GLU A 166 11.23 5.76 1.16
N GLY A 167 10.68 6.68 1.95
CA GLY A 167 9.53 7.50 1.62
C GLY A 167 9.20 8.41 2.78
N SER A 168 8.35 9.41 2.52
CA SER A 168 7.72 10.22 3.57
C SER A 168 6.21 10.26 3.27
N PRO A 169 5.40 9.41 3.92
CA PRO A 169 5.78 8.38 4.89
C PRO A 169 6.57 7.20 4.28
N VAL A 170 7.24 6.42 5.14
CA VAL A 170 7.90 5.16 4.75
C VAL A 170 6.86 4.23 4.13
N THR A 171 7.21 3.57 3.03
CA THR A 171 6.32 2.60 2.37
C THR A 171 6.69 1.20 2.79
N THR A 172 5.78 0.46 3.41
CA THR A 172 5.96 -0.95 3.76
C THR A 172 5.14 -1.80 2.79
N VAL A 173 5.80 -2.70 2.06
CA VAL A 173 5.13 -3.67 1.17
C VAL A 173 5.21 -5.05 1.79
N MET A 174 4.09 -5.74 1.86
CA MET A 174 3.97 -7.10 2.37
C MET A 174 3.57 -8.05 1.25
N SER A 175 4.35 -9.10 1.00
CA SER A 175 4.00 -10.23 0.14
C SER A 175 3.36 -11.33 0.99
N VAL A 176 2.13 -11.72 0.65
CA VAL A 176 1.30 -12.64 1.44
C VAL A 176 0.80 -13.79 0.56
N TYR A 177 0.86 -15.02 1.09
CA TYR A 177 0.31 -16.22 0.45
C TYR A 177 -0.66 -16.94 1.38
N SER A 178 -1.97 -16.74 1.16
CA SER A 178 -3.03 -17.34 1.96
C SER A 178 -3.05 -18.88 1.85
N PRO A 179 -3.43 -19.61 2.92
CA PRO A 179 -3.67 -21.06 2.87
C PRO A 179 -4.73 -21.42 1.82
N THR A 180 -4.68 -22.64 1.29
CA THR A 180 -5.66 -23.10 0.30
C THR A 180 -6.99 -23.46 0.98
N ASN A 181 -8.07 -23.60 0.20
CA ASN A 181 -9.38 -24.02 0.73
C ASN A 181 -9.37 -25.44 1.31
N ALA A 182 -8.33 -26.22 1.02
CA ALA A 182 -8.12 -27.55 1.58
C ALA A 182 -7.24 -27.54 2.85
N ALA A 183 -6.76 -26.37 3.27
CA ALA A 183 -5.99 -26.23 4.50
C ALA A 183 -6.87 -26.53 5.72
N LEU A 184 -6.25 -27.09 6.75
CA LEU A 184 -6.89 -27.31 8.04
C LEU A 184 -7.28 -25.96 8.66
N ILE A 185 -8.38 -25.94 9.43
CA ILE A 185 -8.88 -24.72 10.07
C ILE A 185 -7.80 -24.10 10.95
N GLU A 186 -7.03 -24.91 11.65
CA GLU A 186 -5.94 -24.49 12.52
C GLU A 186 -4.81 -23.80 11.73
N GLU A 187 -4.51 -24.24 10.50
CA GLU A 187 -3.54 -23.57 9.62
C GLU A 187 -4.08 -22.21 9.16
N VAL A 188 -5.38 -22.14 8.86
CA VAL A 188 -6.05 -20.89 8.46
C VAL A 188 -6.03 -19.89 9.61
N GLU A 189 -6.44 -20.28 10.81
CA GLU A 189 -6.44 -19.43 12.00
C GLU A 189 -5.04 -18.92 12.33
N ARG A 190 -4.06 -19.82 12.39
CA ARG A 190 -2.65 -19.47 12.62
C ARG A 190 -2.14 -18.46 11.59
N PHE A 191 -2.48 -18.66 10.31
CA PHE A 191 -2.09 -17.71 9.27
C PHE A 191 -2.67 -16.30 9.50
N TYR A 192 -3.95 -16.19 9.91
CA TYR A 192 -4.56 -14.89 10.17
C TYR A 192 -4.01 -14.23 11.44
N ASP A 193 -3.64 -15.00 12.45
CA ASP A 193 -2.95 -14.49 13.63
C ASP A 193 -1.55 -13.98 13.30
N ASP A 194 -0.78 -14.73 12.50
CA ASP A 194 0.53 -14.33 12.00
C ASP A 194 0.42 -13.05 11.13
N LEU A 195 -0.59 -12.97 10.25
CA LEU A 195 -0.85 -11.79 9.42
C LEU A 195 -1.23 -10.57 10.25
N ARG A 196 -2.14 -10.74 11.22
CA ARG A 196 -2.54 -9.66 12.14
C ARG A 196 -1.33 -9.15 12.91
N THR A 197 -0.51 -10.07 13.41
CA THR A 197 0.73 -9.76 14.11
C THR A 197 1.68 -8.99 13.20
N ALA A 198 1.90 -9.44 11.96
CA ALA A 198 2.75 -8.76 10.99
C ALA A 198 2.28 -7.33 10.69
N ILE A 199 0.97 -7.12 10.52
CA ILE A 199 0.37 -5.79 10.32
C ILE A 199 0.58 -4.90 11.54
N HIS A 200 0.41 -5.40 12.75
CA HIS A 200 0.64 -4.62 13.99
C HIS A 200 2.10 -4.21 14.20
N HIS A 201 3.06 -4.97 13.66
CA HIS A 201 4.48 -4.58 13.69
C HIS A 201 4.81 -3.43 12.73
N VAL A 202 3.92 -3.10 11.79
CA VAL A 202 4.10 -1.96 10.89
C VAL A 202 3.76 -0.68 11.65
N PRO A 203 4.70 0.30 11.74
CA PRO A 203 4.41 1.57 12.39
C PRO A 203 3.19 2.27 11.77
N ALA A 204 2.32 2.82 12.61
CA ALA A 204 1.05 3.44 12.17
C ALA A 204 1.22 4.62 11.19
N HIS A 205 2.40 5.25 11.18
CA HIS A 205 2.72 6.34 10.26
C HIS A 205 3.27 5.85 8.91
N ASN A 206 3.54 4.56 8.74
CA ASN A 206 3.95 4.00 7.46
C ASN A 206 2.74 3.85 6.53
N PHE A 207 2.99 3.98 5.23
CA PHE A 207 2.03 3.57 4.21
C PHE A 207 2.19 2.06 3.95
N LEU A 208 1.23 1.26 4.42
CA LEU A 208 1.23 -0.19 4.28
C LEU A 208 0.48 -0.63 3.02
N ILE A 209 1.11 -1.51 2.24
CA ILE A 209 0.53 -2.16 1.07
C ILE A 209 0.68 -3.66 1.25
N ILE A 210 -0.42 -4.39 1.14
CA ILE A 210 -0.44 -5.85 1.22
C ILE A 210 -0.75 -6.39 -0.18
N LEU A 211 0.18 -7.18 -0.72
CA LEU A 211 0.12 -7.79 -2.03
C LEU A 211 0.11 -9.31 -1.87
N GLY A 212 -0.85 -9.99 -2.48
CA GLY A 212 -0.94 -11.43 -2.33
C GLY A 212 -2.20 -12.03 -2.92
N THR A 213 -2.26 -13.35 -2.88
CA THR A 213 -3.46 -14.09 -3.26
C THR A 213 -4.31 -14.36 -2.02
N SER A 214 -5.56 -13.89 -2.04
CA SER A 214 -6.58 -14.32 -1.09
C SER A 214 -7.36 -15.46 -1.71
N THR A 215 -7.39 -16.61 -1.04
CA THR A 215 -8.21 -17.78 -1.40
C THR A 215 -9.60 -17.73 -0.79
N ARG A 216 -9.91 -16.71 0.04
CA ARG A 216 -11.26 -16.53 0.54
C ARG A 216 -12.19 -16.19 -0.61
N ASP A 217 -12.95 -17.20 -1.02
CA ASP A 217 -14.16 -17.01 -1.78
C ASP A 217 -15.03 -16.00 -1.01
N SER A 218 -15.40 -14.92 -1.68
CA SER A 218 -16.16 -13.83 -1.09
C SER A 218 -17.65 -14.15 -1.07
N ASP A 219 -18.00 -15.38 -0.69
CA ASP A 219 -19.38 -15.84 -0.64
C ASP A 219 -20.03 -15.56 0.73
N GLN A 220 -20.05 -14.27 1.08
CA GLN A 220 -21.05 -13.73 2.01
C GLN A 220 -21.98 -12.74 1.31
N ARG A 221 -22.39 -13.05 0.07
CA ARG A 221 -23.60 -12.46 -0.54
C ARG A 221 -24.79 -13.41 -0.48
N THR A 222 -25.14 -13.86 0.72
CA THR A 222 -26.51 -14.33 0.98
C THR A 222 -26.95 -13.92 2.38
N HIS A 223 -27.48 -12.70 2.49
CA HIS A 223 -28.59 -12.49 3.42
C HIS A 223 -29.85 -13.02 2.70
N PRO A 224 -30.46 -14.14 3.12
CA PRO A 224 -31.83 -14.40 2.74
C PRO A 224 -32.68 -13.35 3.49
N SER A 225 -33.19 -12.39 2.73
CA SER A 225 -34.29 -11.54 3.18
C SER A 225 -35.41 -12.45 3.67
N ARG A 226 -35.66 -12.37 4.98
CA ARG A 226 -36.72 -13.06 5.68
C ARG A 226 -38.05 -12.58 5.11
N THR A 227 -38.55 -13.25 4.08
CA THR A 227 -39.90 -13.04 3.56
C THR A 227 -40.84 -13.75 4.52
N THR A 228 -41.46 -12.99 5.41
CA THR A 228 -42.62 -13.47 6.17
C THR A 228 -43.77 -13.69 5.18
N PRO A 229 -44.44 -14.86 5.18
CA PRO A 229 -45.63 -15.03 4.37
C PRO A 229 -46.78 -14.17 4.91
N ILE A 230 -47.45 -13.47 3.99
CA ILE A 230 -48.68 -12.71 4.23
C ILE A 230 -49.80 -13.72 4.52
N PRO A 231 -50.58 -13.57 5.60
CA PRO A 231 -51.73 -14.44 5.83
C PRO A 231 -52.85 -14.10 4.83
N THR A 232 -53.30 -15.10 4.07
CA THR A 232 -54.49 -15.02 3.23
C THR A 232 -55.72 -14.88 4.12
N ALA A 233 -56.39 -13.73 4.04
CA ALA A 233 -57.73 -13.57 4.58
C ALA A 233 -58.69 -14.46 3.77
N THR A 234 -59.32 -15.40 4.44
CA THR A 234 -60.48 -16.12 3.92
C THR A 234 -61.68 -15.17 4.00
N GLU A 235 -62.14 -14.67 2.86
CA GLU A 235 -63.49 -14.11 2.73
C GLU A 235 -64.45 -15.20 2.25
N ASN A 236 -65.58 -15.23 2.96
CA ASN A 236 -66.73 -16.11 2.80
C ASN A 236 -67.33 -16.08 1.38
N ILE A 237 -67.72 -17.25 0.88
CA ILE A 237 -69.07 -17.54 0.35
C ILE A 237 -69.44 -18.97 0.78
#